data_AF-A0A7X7E2R8-F1
#
_entry.id   AF-A0A7X7E2R8-F1
#
_cell.length_a   1.000
_cell.length_b   1.000
_cell.length_c   1.000
_cell.angle_alpha   90.00
_cell.angle_beta   90.00
_cell.angle_gamma   90.00
#
_symmetry.space_group_name_H-M   'P 1'
#
loop_
_entity.id
_entity.type
_entity.pdbx_description
1 polymer ?
#
loop_
_entity_poly.entity_id
_entity_poly.type
_entity_poly.pdbx_seq_one_letter_code
_entity_poly.pdbx_strand_id
1 'polypeptide(L)'
;FVRVDNLSYAEVKQQIQAFVFGVNTPSRWGSQAPFTNITLDWVVPEDLKDQPAIVGGEPLEYTYSDFQPEMDMINKAFLEVLIEGDADGRGFSYPIPTYNLTRNFNWESENAKLLFKMTGKYGTPYFQNFINSTLDPSDVRSMCCRLQLDKRELRNRGGGLFGSDEFTGSIGVVTINLPRIGYLSTSKSDYFRQLDYFMDLARDSLEIKRTVISRLMDQGLFPYTQRYLRHWNNHFSTIGLIGMNESVLNFLGKDMTNADAREFAKEVLIYMRNRLVKYQEQTGHLYNLEATPGEGTSYRLAKMDRAKFARMIIPGDNNPFYTNSTQLPVAATDDLFEALEMQNEIQKLYTGGTVFHAFIGESIDDPDTCKRLVQKIAQNYELPYFTISPTFSVCKNHGYIKGEHFSCPNCSEETEVYSRIVGYYRPVQNWNAGKKSEFKHRKLFKPTENRAVVLDAQVLTSHSPEINVCSLNSAG
;
A
#
# COMPACT_ATOMS: atom_id res chain seq x y z
N PHE A 1 -24.82 6.40 -14.89
CA PHE A 1 -24.35 7.39 -15.87
C PHE A 1 -24.12 6.73 -17.23
N VAL A 2 -23.03 5.99 -17.49
CA VAL A 2 -22.74 5.38 -18.81
C VAL A 2 -23.97 4.79 -19.53
N ARG A 3 -24.69 3.85 -18.88
CA ARG A 3 -25.91 3.24 -19.44
C ARG A 3 -27.08 4.22 -19.59
N VAL A 4 -27.38 4.98 -18.54
CA VAL A 4 -28.55 5.89 -18.46
C VAL A 4 -28.44 7.01 -19.48
N ASP A 5 -27.25 7.55 -19.65
CA ASP A 5 -26.96 8.63 -20.58
C ASP A 5 -26.61 8.10 -21.99
N ASN A 6 -26.63 6.77 -22.18
CA ASN A 6 -26.30 6.05 -23.41
C ASN A 6 -24.96 6.50 -24.03
N LEU A 7 -23.92 6.62 -23.19
CA LEU A 7 -22.62 7.12 -23.61
C LEU A 7 -21.90 6.11 -24.52
N SER A 8 -21.37 6.60 -25.62
CA SER A 8 -20.44 5.84 -26.46
C SER A 8 -19.08 5.65 -25.76
N TYR A 9 -18.30 4.67 -26.21
CA TYR A 9 -16.93 4.46 -25.71
C TYR A 9 -16.06 5.71 -25.86
N ALA A 10 -16.19 6.44 -26.97
CA ALA A 10 -15.42 7.66 -27.22
C ALA A 10 -15.74 8.75 -26.17
N GLU A 11 -17.02 8.92 -25.82
CA GLU A 11 -17.44 9.86 -24.77
C GLU A 11 -16.94 9.42 -23.40
N VAL A 12 -17.05 8.13 -23.06
CA VAL A 12 -16.51 7.60 -21.79
C VAL A 12 -15.00 7.83 -21.70
N LYS A 13 -14.25 7.49 -22.75
CA LYS A 13 -12.78 7.71 -22.79
C LYS A 13 -12.43 9.19 -22.66
N GLN A 14 -13.19 10.07 -23.30
CA GLN A 14 -12.96 11.52 -23.18
C GLN A 14 -13.20 12.03 -21.75
N GLN A 15 -14.23 11.55 -21.06
CA GLN A 15 -14.49 11.93 -19.67
C GLN A 15 -13.41 11.39 -18.72
N ILE A 16 -12.96 10.15 -18.93
CA ILE A 16 -11.86 9.56 -18.16
C ILE A 16 -10.55 10.32 -18.40
N GLN A 17 -10.26 10.70 -19.64
CA GLN A 17 -9.11 11.54 -19.96
C GLN A 17 -9.20 12.90 -19.24
N ALA A 18 -10.36 13.57 -19.30
CA ALA A 18 -10.57 14.84 -18.60
C ALA A 18 -10.34 14.71 -17.09
N PHE A 19 -10.81 13.62 -16.48
CA PHE A 19 -10.57 13.31 -15.07
C PHE A 19 -9.07 13.12 -14.76
N VAL A 20 -8.36 12.28 -15.52
CA VAL A 20 -6.93 12.00 -15.30
C VAL A 20 -6.09 13.27 -15.41
N PHE A 21 -6.29 14.08 -16.46
CA PHE A 21 -5.58 15.36 -16.61
C PHE A 21 -5.98 16.35 -15.51
N GLY A 22 -7.25 16.40 -15.13
CA GLY A 22 -7.77 17.26 -14.07
C GLY A 22 -7.08 17.01 -12.72
N VAL A 23 -6.93 15.74 -12.31
CA VAL A 23 -6.30 15.42 -11.01
C VAL A 23 -4.78 15.54 -11.01
N ASN A 24 -4.14 15.65 -12.18
CA ASN A 24 -2.70 15.99 -12.28
C ASN A 24 -2.46 17.50 -12.43
N THR A 25 -3.52 18.32 -12.49
CA THR A 25 -3.37 19.78 -12.56
C THR A 25 -2.91 20.32 -11.20
N PRO A 26 -1.80 21.08 -11.14
CA PRO A 26 -1.31 21.68 -9.90
C PRO A 26 -2.35 22.64 -9.31
N SER A 27 -2.91 22.28 -8.15
CA SER A 27 -3.96 23.05 -7.49
C SER A 27 -3.74 23.23 -5.99
N ARG A 28 -2.75 22.54 -5.40
CA ARG A 28 -2.37 22.71 -3.98
C ARG A 28 -1.24 23.72 -3.82
N TRP A 29 -1.15 24.33 -2.64
CA TRP A 29 0.00 25.17 -2.27
C TRP A 29 1.32 24.44 -2.51
N GLY A 30 2.29 25.14 -3.10
CA GLY A 30 3.55 24.57 -3.55
C GLY A 30 3.54 24.00 -4.98
N SER A 31 2.52 24.33 -5.79
CA SER A 31 2.38 23.89 -7.19
C SER A 31 2.40 22.37 -7.34
N GLN A 32 1.75 21.66 -6.42
CA GLN A 32 1.62 20.21 -6.47
C GLN A 32 0.19 19.82 -6.86
N ALA A 33 0.08 18.74 -7.64
CA ALA A 33 -1.19 18.07 -7.87
C ALA A 33 -1.74 17.47 -6.57
N PRO A 34 -3.06 17.33 -6.42
CA PRO A 34 -3.62 16.63 -5.29
C PRO A 34 -3.22 15.16 -5.30
N PHE A 35 -2.72 14.67 -4.16
CA PHE A 35 -2.52 13.24 -3.97
C PHE A 35 -3.88 12.54 -4.00
N THR A 36 -4.13 11.78 -5.05
CA THR A 36 -5.39 11.10 -5.30
C THR A 36 -5.13 9.63 -5.59
N ASN A 37 -6.01 8.77 -5.08
CA ASN A 37 -6.02 7.34 -5.35
C ASN A 37 -7.41 6.95 -5.80
N ILE A 38 -7.46 5.92 -6.64
CA ILE A 38 -8.70 5.28 -7.04
C ILE A 38 -8.54 3.77 -6.87
N THR A 39 -9.58 3.13 -6.34
CA THR A 39 -9.66 1.66 -6.30
C THR A 39 -10.68 1.24 -7.34
N LEU A 40 -10.29 0.32 -8.20
CA LEU A 40 -11.12 -0.20 -9.28
C LEU A 40 -11.39 -1.68 -9.02
N ASP A 41 -12.65 -2.00 -8.75
CA ASP A 41 -13.10 -3.38 -8.70
C ASP A 41 -13.16 -3.95 -10.12
N TRP A 42 -12.63 -5.17 -10.27
CA TRP A 42 -12.58 -5.85 -11.57
C TRP A 42 -13.92 -6.49 -11.95
N VAL A 43 -14.66 -6.93 -10.93
CA VAL A 43 -15.99 -7.52 -11.05
C VAL A 43 -16.94 -6.78 -10.12
N VAL A 44 -18.24 -6.79 -10.43
CA VAL A 44 -19.25 -6.23 -9.53
C VAL A 44 -19.08 -6.84 -8.12
N PRO A 45 -18.93 -6.01 -7.08
CA PRO A 45 -18.70 -6.54 -5.74
C PRO A 45 -19.90 -7.27 -5.15
N GLU A 46 -19.64 -8.32 -4.40
CA GLU A 46 -20.65 -9.26 -3.89
C GLU A 46 -21.70 -8.61 -2.98
N ASP A 47 -21.28 -7.65 -2.15
CA ASP A 47 -22.14 -6.90 -1.22
C ASP A 47 -22.99 -5.82 -1.92
N LEU A 48 -22.66 -5.42 -3.14
CA LEU A 48 -23.43 -4.45 -3.92
C LEU A 48 -24.30 -5.09 -5.00
N LYS A 49 -23.97 -6.31 -5.46
CA LYS A 49 -24.51 -6.89 -6.68
C LYS A 49 -26.05 -6.89 -6.75
N ASP A 50 -26.73 -7.18 -5.64
CA ASP A 50 -28.18 -7.33 -5.56
C ASP A 50 -28.90 -6.00 -5.23
N GLN A 51 -28.14 -4.91 -5.02
CA GLN A 51 -28.72 -3.61 -4.71
C GLN A 51 -29.11 -2.86 -5.98
N PRO A 52 -30.18 -2.06 -5.95
CA PRO A 52 -30.53 -1.14 -7.03
C PRO A 52 -29.36 -0.20 -7.32
N ALA A 53 -28.98 -0.07 -8.59
CA ALA A 53 -28.00 0.92 -9.02
C ALA A 53 -28.58 2.33 -8.85
N ILE A 54 -27.77 3.29 -8.40
CA ILE A 54 -28.23 4.66 -8.12
C ILE A 54 -27.65 5.64 -9.13
N VAL A 55 -28.49 6.49 -9.71
CA VAL A 55 -28.08 7.59 -10.61
C VAL A 55 -28.81 8.86 -10.20
N GLY A 56 -28.06 9.95 -9.97
CA GLY A 56 -28.65 11.23 -9.58
C GLY A 56 -29.35 11.23 -8.21
N GLY A 57 -29.11 10.21 -7.37
CA GLY A 57 -29.81 10.02 -6.09
C GLY A 57 -31.05 9.12 -6.17
N GLU A 58 -31.45 8.72 -7.38
CA GLU A 58 -32.61 7.86 -7.61
C GLU A 58 -32.19 6.41 -7.90
N PRO A 59 -32.86 5.40 -7.30
CA PRO A 59 -32.62 4.00 -7.61
C PRO A 59 -33.19 3.65 -9.00
N LEU A 60 -32.46 2.82 -9.74
CA LEU A 60 -32.88 2.27 -11.02
C LEU A 60 -33.61 0.93 -10.82
N GLU A 61 -34.31 0.48 -11.86
CA GLU A 61 -34.89 -0.88 -11.90
C GLU A 61 -33.81 -1.98 -11.99
N TYR A 62 -32.62 -1.61 -12.48
CA TYR A 62 -31.45 -2.49 -12.58
C TYR A 62 -30.69 -2.54 -11.26
N THR A 63 -30.08 -3.69 -11.01
CA THR A 63 -29.16 -3.90 -9.89
C THR A 63 -27.71 -3.67 -10.33
N TYR A 64 -26.77 -3.51 -9.39
CA TYR A 64 -25.36 -3.37 -9.74
C TYR A 64 -24.80 -4.55 -10.53
N SER A 65 -25.34 -5.76 -10.34
CA SER A 65 -24.93 -6.95 -11.12
C SER A 65 -25.12 -6.78 -12.63
N ASP A 66 -26.05 -5.91 -13.04
CA ASP A 66 -26.35 -5.68 -14.45
C ASP A 66 -25.28 -4.81 -15.14
N PHE A 67 -24.32 -4.22 -14.42
CA PHE A 67 -23.41 -3.17 -14.93
C PHE A 67 -21.95 -3.61 -15.17
N GLN A 68 -21.67 -4.91 -15.24
CA GLN A 68 -20.33 -5.40 -15.61
C GLN A 68 -19.83 -4.81 -16.95
N PRO A 69 -20.64 -4.71 -18.03
CA PRO A 69 -20.19 -4.11 -19.29
C PRO A 69 -19.70 -2.66 -19.15
N GLU A 70 -20.36 -1.85 -18.32
CA GLU A 70 -19.96 -0.46 -18.05
C GLU A 70 -18.70 -0.39 -17.19
N MET A 71 -18.56 -1.28 -16.19
CA MET A 71 -17.32 -1.40 -15.42
C MET A 71 -16.13 -1.77 -16.33
N ASP A 72 -16.33 -2.71 -17.26
CA ASP A 72 -15.31 -3.11 -18.23
C ASP A 72 -14.95 -1.96 -19.17
N MET A 73 -15.96 -1.20 -19.63
CA MET A 73 -15.76 -0.03 -20.48
C MET A 73 -14.94 1.07 -19.78
N ILE A 74 -15.26 1.37 -18.52
CA ILE A 74 -14.54 2.37 -17.72
C ILE A 74 -13.10 1.91 -17.45
N ASN A 75 -12.92 0.64 -17.06
CA ASN A 75 -11.58 0.07 -16.85
C ASN A 75 -10.73 0.14 -18.12
N LYS A 76 -11.30 -0.23 -19.27
CA LYS A 76 -10.62 -0.15 -20.57
C LYS A 76 -10.16 1.28 -20.87
N ALA A 77 -11.09 2.24 -20.79
CA ALA A 77 -10.80 3.65 -21.05
C ALA A 77 -9.71 4.20 -20.11
N PHE A 78 -9.79 3.86 -18.82
CA PHE A 78 -8.82 4.31 -17.82
C PHE A 78 -7.43 3.75 -18.07
N LEU A 79 -7.32 2.45 -18.36
CA LEU A 79 -6.05 1.79 -18.67
C LEU A 79 -5.43 2.34 -19.96
N GLU A 80 -6.23 2.54 -21.01
CA GLU A 80 -5.74 3.13 -22.27
C GLU A 80 -5.17 4.54 -22.07
N VAL A 81 -5.89 5.42 -21.35
CA VAL A 81 -5.44 6.79 -21.06
C VAL A 81 -4.10 6.78 -20.30
N LEU A 82 -3.95 5.91 -19.29
CA LEU A 82 -2.69 5.81 -18.54
C LEU A 82 -1.53 5.24 -19.37
N ILE A 83 -1.81 4.32 -20.31
CA ILE A 83 -0.79 3.74 -21.20
C ILE A 83 -0.31 4.76 -22.24
N GLU A 84 -1.25 5.52 -22.80
CA GLU A 84 -1.00 6.59 -23.78
C GLU A 84 -0.13 7.69 -23.18
N GLY A 85 -0.42 8.10 -21.94
CA GLY A 85 0.30 9.17 -21.26
C GLY A 85 -0.16 10.56 -21.68
N ASP A 86 0.62 11.58 -21.32
CA ASP A 86 0.38 12.96 -21.76
C ASP A 86 0.85 13.20 -23.21
N ALA A 87 0.75 14.45 -23.68
CA ALA A 87 1.12 14.84 -25.05
C ALA A 87 2.60 14.57 -25.38
N ASP A 88 3.48 14.51 -24.37
CA ASP A 88 4.90 14.19 -24.50
C ASP A 88 5.17 12.68 -24.27
N GLY A 89 4.12 11.88 -24.09
CA GLY A 89 4.20 10.45 -23.80
C GLY A 89 4.66 10.13 -22.37
N ARG A 90 4.50 11.07 -21.43
CA ARG A 90 4.84 10.85 -20.00
C ARG A 90 3.69 10.12 -19.31
N GLY A 91 4.04 9.24 -18.38
CA GLY A 91 3.05 8.63 -17.48
C GLY A 91 2.49 9.64 -16.47
N PHE A 92 1.27 9.39 -16.01
CA PHE A 92 0.65 10.20 -14.97
C PHE A 92 1.08 9.74 -13.57
N SER A 93 1.29 10.69 -12.66
CA SER A 93 1.58 10.37 -11.24
C SER A 93 0.31 10.08 -10.46
N TYR A 94 -0.82 10.67 -10.88
CA TYR A 94 -2.13 10.57 -10.24
C TYR A 94 -3.25 10.26 -11.26
N PRO A 95 -4.43 9.78 -10.83
CA PRO A 95 -4.60 9.15 -9.52
C PRO A 95 -3.74 7.89 -9.45
N ILE A 96 -3.35 7.46 -8.27
CA ILE A 96 -2.68 6.18 -8.09
C ILE A 96 -3.74 5.08 -8.11
N PRO A 97 -3.81 4.24 -9.15
CA PRO A 97 -4.79 3.18 -9.21
C PRO A 97 -4.41 2.00 -8.31
N THR A 98 -5.43 1.40 -7.73
CA THR A 98 -5.36 0.14 -6.99
C THR A 98 -6.35 -0.82 -7.61
N TYR A 99 -5.88 -2.04 -7.92
CA TYR A 99 -6.72 -3.11 -8.44
C TYR A 99 -6.79 -4.26 -7.45
N ASN A 100 -8.01 -4.70 -7.19
CA ASN A 100 -8.32 -5.78 -6.26
C ASN A 100 -8.15 -7.13 -6.98
N LEU A 101 -7.19 -7.93 -6.54
CA LEU A 101 -6.99 -9.29 -7.01
C LEU A 101 -7.86 -10.23 -6.17
N THR A 102 -9.04 -10.56 -6.67
CA THR A 102 -9.96 -11.51 -6.03
C THR A 102 -9.89 -12.87 -6.71
N ARG A 103 -10.52 -13.88 -6.10
CA ARG A 103 -10.61 -15.24 -6.70
C ARG A 103 -11.33 -15.26 -8.05
N ASN A 104 -12.21 -14.27 -8.29
CA ASN A 104 -12.99 -14.14 -9.53
C ASN A 104 -12.33 -13.21 -10.55
N PHE A 105 -11.09 -12.77 -10.31
CA PHE A 105 -10.37 -11.89 -11.25
C PHE A 105 -10.14 -12.60 -12.59
N ASN A 106 -10.61 -12.00 -13.69
CA ASN A 106 -10.46 -12.57 -15.02
C ASN A 106 -9.10 -12.18 -15.65
N TRP A 107 -8.12 -13.05 -15.45
CA TRP A 107 -6.73 -12.91 -15.93
C TRP A 107 -6.56 -12.92 -17.45
N GLU A 108 -7.55 -13.41 -18.21
CA GLU A 108 -7.44 -13.60 -19.65
C GLU A 108 -8.24 -12.56 -20.46
N SER A 109 -8.93 -11.63 -19.78
CA SER A 109 -9.68 -10.54 -20.41
C SER A 109 -8.79 -9.58 -21.22
N GLU A 110 -9.38 -8.88 -22.19
CA GLU A 110 -8.68 -7.81 -22.93
C GLU A 110 -8.16 -6.72 -21.97
N ASN A 111 -8.98 -6.33 -20.99
CA ASN A 111 -8.60 -5.38 -19.96
C ASN A 111 -7.42 -5.87 -19.12
N ALA A 112 -7.31 -7.18 -18.83
CA ALA A 112 -6.17 -7.72 -18.09
C ALA A 112 -4.87 -7.56 -18.89
N LYS A 113 -4.91 -7.75 -20.20
CA LYS A 113 -3.74 -7.50 -21.07
C LYS A 113 -3.30 -6.04 -21.01
N LEU A 114 -4.24 -5.10 -21.01
CA LEU A 114 -3.95 -3.66 -20.84
C LEU A 114 -3.36 -3.38 -19.45
N LEU A 115 -3.95 -3.95 -18.39
CA LEU A 115 -3.49 -3.81 -17.01
C LEU A 115 -2.04 -4.23 -16.85
N PHE A 116 -1.67 -5.41 -17.35
CA PHE A 116 -0.30 -5.93 -17.21
C PHE A 116 0.68 -5.25 -18.17
N LYS A 117 0.23 -4.74 -19.32
CA LYS A 117 1.04 -3.84 -20.17
C LYS A 117 1.38 -2.55 -19.44
N MET A 118 0.39 -1.91 -18.80
CA MET A 118 0.58 -0.71 -17.99
C MET A 118 1.49 -0.97 -16.79
N THR A 119 1.30 -2.11 -16.11
CA THR A 119 2.09 -2.55 -14.96
C THR A 119 3.56 -2.73 -15.34
N GLY A 120 3.83 -3.47 -16.43
CA GLY A 120 5.17 -3.72 -16.92
C GLY A 120 5.89 -2.45 -17.37
N LYS A 121 5.17 -1.50 -17.99
CA LYS A 121 5.72 -0.24 -18.52
C LYS A 121 5.97 0.81 -17.45
N TYR A 122 4.94 1.16 -16.67
CA TYR A 122 4.99 2.31 -15.74
C TYR A 122 4.99 1.90 -14.27
N GLY A 123 4.89 0.61 -13.96
CA GLY A 123 4.84 0.13 -12.58
C GLY A 123 3.57 0.46 -11.82
N THR A 124 2.52 0.84 -12.53
CA THR A 124 1.18 1.12 -11.99
C THR A 124 0.23 0.03 -12.49
N PRO A 125 -0.64 -0.56 -11.66
CA PRO A 125 -1.19 -0.05 -10.41
C PRO A 125 -0.50 -0.60 -9.15
N TYR A 126 -1.11 -0.31 -8.00
CA TYR A 126 -1.03 -1.17 -6.83
C TYR A 126 -1.94 -2.38 -7.01
N PHE A 127 -1.48 -3.53 -6.51
CA PHE A 127 -2.31 -4.71 -6.37
C PHE A 127 -2.64 -4.91 -4.91
N GLN A 128 -3.93 -5.05 -4.63
CA GLN A 128 -4.43 -5.50 -3.35
C GLN A 128 -4.75 -6.99 -3.47
N ASN A 129 -4.11 -7.81 -2.64
CA ASN A 129 -4.25 -9.25 -2.71
C ASN A 129 -5.42 -9.72 -1.84
N PHE A 130 -6.46 -10.30 -2.44
CA PHE A 130 -7.54 -11.02 -1.75
C PHE A 130 -7.58 -12.51 -2.09
N ILE A 131 -6.61 -13.00 -2.89
CA ILE A 131 -6.56 -14.41 -3.29
C ILE A 131 -6.06 -15.27 -2.13
N ASN A 132 -4.93 -14.88 -1.55
CA ASN A 132 -4.24 -15.62 -0.49
C ASN A 132 -4.02 -14.80 0.78
N SER A 133 -4.61 -13.62 0.90
CA SER A 133 -4.57 -12.86 2.15
C SER A 133 -5.78 -13.18 3.03
N THR A 134 -5.72 -12.77 4.29
CA THR A 134 -6.84 -12.85 5.24
C THR A 134 -7.88 -11.75 5.04
N LEU A 135 -7.75 -10.93 4.00
CA LEU A 135 -8.66 -9.82 3.71
C LEU A 135 -9.91 -10.29 2.98
N ASP A 136 -11.04 -9.68 3.30
CA ASP A 136 -12.29 -9.83 2.55
C ASP A 136 -12.48 -8.60 1.64
N PRO A 137 -12.76 -8.77 0.33
CA PRO A 137 -13.04 -7.64 -0.58
C PRO A 137 -14.15 -6.69 -0.10
N SER A 138 -15.13 -7.22 0.63
CA SER A 138 -16.20 -6.41 1.22
C SER A 138 -15.73 -5.58 2.42
N ASP A 139 -14.52 -5.82 2.95
CA ASP A 139 -13.99 -5.21 4.17
C ASP A 139 -13.03 -4.03 3.95
N VAL A 140 -12.59 -3.76 2.71
CA VAL A 140 -11.45 -2.86 2.47
C VAL A 140 -11.72 -1.76 1.46
N ARG A 141 -12.97 -1.32 1.30
CA ARG A 141 -13.32 -0.24 0.36
C ARG A 141 -12.79 1.14 0.73
N SER A 142 -11.96 1.24 1.76
CA SER A 142 -11.64 2.49 2.40
C SER A 142 -10.17 2.82 2.51
N MET A 143 -9.83 3.89 1.79
CA MET A 143 -8.65 4.74 1.87
C MET A 143 -7.40 4.35 1.08
N CYS A 144 -7.06 5.32 0.23
CA CYS A 144 -5.74 5.72 -0.25
C CYS A 144 -4.61 5.41 0.77
N CYS A 145 -3.82 4.40 0.43
CA CYS A 145 -2.74 3.83 1.24
C CYS A 145 -3.18 2.98 2.44
N ARG A 146 -3.50 1.72 2.12
CA ARG A 146 -2.94 0.50 2.74
C ARG A 146 -3.55 -0.01 4.08
N LEU A 147 -4.61 0.58 4.62
CA LEU A 147 -5.20 0.18 5.93
C LEU A 147 -5.89 -1.20 5.92
N GLN A 148 -5.81 -1.95 7.03
CA GLN A 148 -6.63 -3.14 7.30
C GLN A 148 -7.64 -2.84 8.42
N LEU A 149 -8.94 -3.06 8.18
CA LEU A 149 -9.95 -2.83 9.21
C LEU A 149 -10.42 -4.15 9.83
N ASP A 150 -10.45 -4.25 11.16
CA ASP A 150 -11.21 -5.30 11.85
C ASP A 150 -12.66 -4.83 12.05
N LYS A 151 -13.57 -5.42 11.28
CA LYS A 151 -15.00 -5.08 11.32
C LYS A 151 -15.69 -5.36 12.65
N ARG A 152 -15.15 -6.22 13.53
CA ARG A 152 -15.79 -6.49 14.84
C ARG A 152 -15.85 -5.24 15.70
N GLU A 153 -14.84 -4.37 15.59
CA GLU A 153 -14.76 -3.14 16.36
C GLU A 153 -15.66 -2.03 15.80
N LEU A 154 -15.81 -1.96 14.47
CA LEU A 154 -16.76 -1.05 13.81
C LEU A 154 -18.22 -1.49 14.02
N ARG A 155 -18.50 -2.80 13.92
CA ARG A 155 -19.85 -3.38 14.14
C ARG A 155 -20.41 -3.08 15.53
N ASN A 156 -19.56 -3.00 16.56
CA ASN A 156 -19.98 -2.71 17.92
C ASN A 156 -20.45 -1.26 18.16
N ARG A 157 -20.34 -0.37 17.16
CA ARG A 157 -20.57 1.08 17.33
C ARG A 157 -21.68 1.70 16.48
N GLY A 158 -22.59 0.87 15.95
CA GLY A 158 -23.96 1.32 15.64
C GLY A 158 -24.16 2.12 14.35
N GLY A 159 -23.47 1.78 13.27
CA GLY A 159 -23.85 2.14 11.91
C GLY A 159 -24.03 0.86 11.10
N GLY A 160 -25.12 0.74 10.33
CA GLY A 160 -25.38 -0.43 9.48
C GLY A 160 -24.21 -0.76 8.55
N LEU A 161 -24.28 -1.92 7.89
CA LEU A 161 -23.27 -2.49 6.99
C LEU A 161 -22.79 -1.56 5.85
N PHE A 162 -23.41 -0.38 5.68
CA PHE A 162 -23.17 0.59 4.63
C PHE A 162 -22.57 1.89 5.18
N GLY A 163 -21.46 2.32 4.59
CA GLY A 163 -20.93 3.69 4.69
C GLY A 163 -19.88 3.95 5.78
N SER A 164 -19.56 3.03 6.69
CA SER A 164 -18.46 3.29 7.66
C SER A 164 -17.09 3.40 6.97
N ASP A 165 -16.89 2.56 5.96
CA ASP A 165 -15.62 2.38 5.27
C ASP A 165 -15.39 3.58 4.33
N GLU A 166 -16.40 4.01 3.57
CA GLU A 166 -16.31 5.18 2.68
C GLU A 166 -16.11 6.52 3.45
N PHE A 167 -16.39 6.55 4.76
CA PHE A 167 -16.25 7.71 5.64
C PHE A 167 -15.18 7.51 6.75
N THR A 168 -14.10 6.79 6.46
CA THR A 168 -12.95 6.60 7.36
C THR A 168 -11.70 7.37 6.89
N GLY A 169 -10.66 7.36 7.72
CA GLY A 169 -9.38 8.02 7.47
C GLY A 169 -8.49 7.96 8.70
N SER A 170 -7.44 8.77 8.72
CA SER A 170 -6.59 8.94 9.92
C SER A 170 -6.62 10.38 10.39
N ILE A 171 -6.78 10.57 11.70
CA ILE A 171 -6.71 11.87 12.36
C ILE A 171 -5.29 12.45 12.31
N GLY A 172 -4.31 11.57 12.22
CA GLY A 172 -2.90 11.90 12.26
C GLY A 172 -2.05 10.64 12.43
N VAL A 173 -0.79 10.79 12.04
CA VAL A 173 0.22 9.74 12.13
C VAL A 173 1.36 10.23 13.04
N VAL A 174 1.75 9.42 14.01
CA VAL A 174 2.99 9.61 14.79
C VAL A 174 3.91 8.42 14.54
N THR A 175 5.10 8.69 14.00
CA THR A 175 6.09 7.64 13.67
C THR A 175 7.14 7.50 14.76
N ILE A 176 7.32 6.28 15.26
CA ILE A 176 8.35 5.94 16.25
C ILE A 176 9.69 5.68 15.56
N ASN A 177 10.75 6.32 16.06
CA ASN A 177 12.13 6.08 15.65
C ASN A 177 12.68 4.82 16.32
N LEU A 178 12.44 3.64 15.73
CA LEU A 178 12.93 2.37 16.29
C LEU A 178 14.46 2.28 16.35
N PRO A 179 15.25 2.77 15.35
CA PRO A 179 16.71 2.77 15.43
C PRO A 179 17.25 3.36 16.73
N ARG A 180 16.66 4.48 17.15
CA ARG A 180 17.01 5.18 18.39
C ARG A 180 16.81 4.29 19.62
N ILE A 181 15.71 3.54 19.67
CA ILE A 181 15.40 2.60 20.75
C ILE A 181 16.40 1.44 20.71
N GLY A 182 16.61 0.83 19.55
CA GLY A 182 17.54 -0.29 19.39
C GLY A 182 18.96 0.05 19.83
N TYR A 183 19.46 1.24 19.48
CA TYR A 183 20.79 1.71 19.88
C TYR A 183 20.93 1.98 21.37
N LEU A 184 19.91 2.52 22.02
CA LEU A 184 19.96 2.88 23.44
C LEU A 184 19.66 1.73 24.38
N SER A 185 19.09 0.63 23.87
CA SER A 185 18.64 -0.49 24.69
C SER A 185 19.79 -1.42 25.05
N THR A 186 19.91 -1.76 26.33
CA THR A 186 20.92 -2.71 26.83
C THR A 186 20.38 -4.12 27.05
N SER A 187 19.05 -4.25 27.09
CA SER A 187 18.36 -5.53 27.23
C SER A 187 17.01 -5.48 26.53
N LYS A 188 16.40 -6.65 26.32
CA LYS A 188 15.07 -6.77 25.75
C LYS A 188 14.01 -6.06 26.59
N SER A 189 14.11 -6.16 27.92
CA SER A 189 13.20 -5.45 28.84
C SER A 189 13.32 -3.93 28.71
N ASP A 190 14.53 -3.43 28.52
CA ASP A 190 14.78 -2.00 28.33
C ASP A 190 14.25 -1.50 26.98
N TYR A 191 14.39 -2.31 25.92
CA TYR A 191 13.80 -2.03 24.61
C TYR A 191 12.30 -1.79 24.69
N PHE A 192 11.56 -2.74 25.27
CA PHE A 192 10.10 -2.62 25.38
C PHE A 192 9.66 -1.51 26.32
N ARG A 193 10.41 -1.25 27.40
CA ARG A 193 10.16 -0.10 28.28
C ARG A 193 10.30 1.23 27.55
N GLN A 194 11.33 1.39 26.72
CA GLN A 194 11.52 2.59 25.90
C GLN A 194 10.44 2.70 24.82
N LEU A 195 10.06 1.58 24.20
CA LEU A 195 8.98 1.53 23.23
C LEU A 195 7.64 1.96 23.84
N ASP A 196 7.28 1.44 25.02
CA ASP A 196 6.08 1.84 25.76
C ASP A 196 6.03 3.36 25.97
N TYR A 197 7.13 3.95 26.45
CA TYR A 197 7.21 5.39 26.68
C TYR A 197 6.89 6.19 25.41
N PHE A 198 7.48 5.83 24.27
CA PHE A 198 7.21 6.53 23.01
C PHE A 198 5.82 6.24 22.45
N MET A 199 5.28 5.04 22.66
CA MET A 199 3.90 4.72 22.28
C MET A 199 2.88 5.49 23.12
N ASP A 200 3.12 5.67 24.42
CA ASP A 200 2.24 6.45 25.30
C ASP A 200 2.24 7.93 24.87
N LEU A 201 3.43 8.49 24.58
CA LEU A 201 3.53 9.85 24.04
C LEU A 201 2.83 10.00 22.68
N ALA A 202 2.94 8.99 21.81
CA ALA A 202 2.26 8.99 20.51
C ALA A 202 0.73 8.98 20.69
N ARG A 203 0.22 8.15 21.60
CA ARG A 203 -1.21 8.15 21.99
C ARG A 203 -1.64 9.54 22.43
N ASP A 204 -0.96 10.12 23.41
CA ASP A 204 -1.34 11.41 24.00
C ASP A 204 -1.32 12.53 22.94
N SER A 205 -0.30 12.54 22.07
CA SER A 205 -0.23 13.49 20.95
C SER A 205 -1.41 13.36 19.98
N LEU A 206 -1.83 12.14 19.66
CA LEU A 206 -2.94 11.88 18.73
C LEU A 206 -4.29 12.25 19.35
N GLU A 207 -4.47 11.98 20.64
CA GLU A 207 -5.69 12.34 21.38
C GLU A 207 -5.86 13.85 21.56
N ILE A 208 -4.75 14.55 21.84
CA ILE A 208 -4.73 16.02 21.84
C ILE A 208 -5.13 16.53 20.45
N LYS A 209 -4.55 15.97 19.37
CA LYS A 209 -4.89 16.37 18.00
C LYS A 209 -6.37 16.16 17.70
N ARG A 210 -6.91 14.98 18.03
CA ARG A 210 -8.33 14.65 17.85
C ARG A 210 -9.24 15.64 18.57
N THR A 211 -8.91 16.01 19.81
CA THR A 211 -9.66 17.02 20.56
C THR A 211 -9.66 18.38 19.84
N VAL A 212 -8.48 18.83 19.40
CA VAL A 212 -8.34 20.11 18.70
C VAL A 212 -9.12 20.13 17.39
N ILE A 213 -8.95 19.12 16.53
CA ILE A 213 -9.59 19.12 15.22
C ILE A 213 -11.11 18.92 15.31
N SER A 214 -11.61 18.20 16.32
CA SER A 214 -13.05 18.06 16.57
C SER A 214 -13.64 19.41 16.96
N ARG A 215 -13.00 20.12 17.90
CA ARG A 215 -13.42 21.49 18.28
C ARG A 215 -13.43 22.45 17.09
N LEU A 216 -12.41 22.41 16.23
CA LEU A 216 -12.35 23.28 15.04
C LEU A 216 -13.45 22.91 14.01
N MET A 217 -13.78 21.63 13.88
CA MET A 217 -14.91 21.18 13.06
C MET A 217 -16.22 21.73 13.61
N ASP A 218 -16.47 21.58 14.91
CA ASP A 218 -17.69 22.07 15.57
C ASP A 218 -17.85 23.60 15.46
N GLN A 219 -16.73 24.32 15.38
CA GLN A 219 -16.68 25.77 15.12
C GLN A 219 -16.87 26.17 13.65
N GLY A 220 -17.07 25.20 12.75
CA GLY A 220 -17.33 25.44 11.32
C GLY A 220 -16.08 25.74 10.48
N LEU A 221 -14.87 25.43 10.97
CA LEU A 221 -13.62 25.72 10.25
C LEU A 221 -13.25 24.67 9.19
N PHE A 222 -14.03 23.59 9.08
CA PHE A 222 -13.87 22.57 8.04
C PHE A 222 -15.15 22.37 7.21
N PRO A 223 -15.68 23.42 6.55
CA PRO A 223 -16.99 23.36 5.90
C PRO A 223 -17.06 22.33 4.76
N TYR A 224 -15.99 22.20 3.97
CA TYR A 224 -15.90 21.19 2.90
C TYR A 224 -15.82 19.77 3.46
N THR A 225 -15.10 19.56 4.56
CA THR A 225 -15.03 18.26 5.21
C THR A 225 -16.37 17.88 5.83
N GLN A 226 -17.04 18.82 6.52
CA GLN A 226 -18.35 18.60 7.14
C GLN A 226 -19.47 18.23 6.16
N ARG A 227 -19.30 18.56 4.88
CA ARG A 227 -20.22 18.16 3.81
C ARG A 227 -20.25 16.64 3.59
N TYR A 228 -19.15 15.95 3.89
CA TYR A 228 -18.98 14.51 3.67
C TYR A 228 -18.80 13.74 4.98
N LEU A 229 -18.08 14.30 5.96
CA LEU A 229 -17.80 13.68 7.25
C LEU A 229 -18.52 14.45 8.37
N ARG A 230 -19.43 13.79 9.07
CA ARG A 230 -20.16 14.39 10.21
C ARG A 230 -19.42 14.29 11.53
N HIS A 231 -18.57 13.27 11.68
CA HIS A 231 -17.82 12.98 12.91
C HIS A 231 -16.53 12.23 12.59
N TRP A 232 -15.62 12.17 13.55
CA TRP A 232 -14.32 11.49 13.43
C TRP A 232 -14.30 10.06 14.00
N ASN A 233 -15.46 9.49 14.35
CA ASN A 233 -15.56 8.21 15.04
C ASN A 233 -14.93 7.05 14.26
N ASN A 234 -15.03 7.10 12.93
CA ASN A 234 -14.46 6.09 12.04
C ASN A 234 -12.99 6.39 11.69
N HIS A 235 -12.39 7.46 12.18
CA HIS A 235 -11.00 7.82 11.85
C HIS A 235 -10.02 7.26 12.88
N PHE A 236 -8.93 6.65 12.39
CA PHE A 236 -7.87 6.08 13.19
C PHE A 236 -6.94 7.13 13.78
N SER A 237 -6.42 6.84 14.97
CA SER A 237 -5.21 7.43 15.55
C SER A 237 -4.03 6.52 15.15
N THR A 238 -3.23 6.94 14.17
CA THR A 238 -2.23 6.05 13.56
C THR A 238 -0.87 6.18 14.23
N ILE A 239 -0.34 5.05 14.72
CA ILE A 239 1.03 4.95 15.20
C ILE A 239 1.82 4.18 14.16
N GLY A 240 2.85 4.82 13.61
CA GLY A 240 3.74 4.21 12.63
C GLY A 240 5.13 3.96 13.19
N LEU A 241 5.96 3.28 12.39
CA LEU A 241 7.36 3.04 12.72
C LEU A 241 8.26 3.19 11.49
N ILE A 242 9.55 3.41 11.74
CA ILE A 242 10.58 3.43 10.70
C ILE A 242 11.88 2.82 11.21
N GLY A 243 12.69 2.25 10.30
CA GLY A 243 14.04 1.80 10.60
C GLY A 243 14.11 0.54 11.46
N MET A 244 13.18 -0.41 11.32
CA MET A 244 13.29 -1.69 12.05
C MET A 244 14.63 -2.37 11.77
N ASN A 245 15.10 -2.33 10.53
CA ASN A 245 16.40 -2.90 10.16
C ASN A 245 17.54 -2.32 10.98
N GLU A 246 17.64 -0.99 11.05
CA GLU A 246 18.68 -0.36 11.84
C GLU A 246 18.45 -0.53 13.35
N SER A 247 17.20 -0.67 13.80
CA SER A 247 16.87 -1.00 15.19
C SER A 247 17.44 -2.35 15.60
N VAL A 248 17.14 -3.41 14.85
CA VAL A 248 17.63 -4.77 15.17
C VAL A 248 19.13 -4.89 14.95
N LEU A 249 19.69 -4.17 13.97
CA LEU A 249 21.12 -4.13 13.75
C LEU A 249 21.88 -3.49 14.91
N ASN A 250 21.40 -2.35 15.43
CA ASN A 250 22.04 -1.71 16.58
C ASN A 250 21.82 -2.47 17.90
N PHE A 251 20.73 -3.22 18.03
CA PHE A 251 20.39 -3.94 19.27
C PHE A 251 20.97 -5.36 19.34
N LEU A 252 20.83 -6.13 18.26
CA LEU A 252 21.23 -7.54 18.18
C LEU A 252 22.54 -7.76 17.42
N GLY A 253 23.06 -6.74 16.72
CA GLY A 253 24.19 -6.89 15.79
C GLY A 253 23.83 -7.66 14.51
N LYS A 254 22.54 -7.85 14.22
CA LYS A 254 22.02 -8.61 13.08
C LYS A 254 20.96 -7.79 12.34
N ASP A 255 20.99 -7.80 11.01
CA ASP A 255 20.02 -7.10 10.17
C ASP A 255 18.80 -7.98 9.81
N MET A 256 17.82 -7.43 9.09
CA MET A 256 16.57 -8.15 8.75
C MET A 256 16.75 -9.34 7.79
N THR A 257 17.94 -9.56 7.22
CA THR A 257 18.25 -10.78 6.45
C THR A 257 18.45 -12.00 7.37
N ASN A 258 18.73 -11.77 8.65
CA ASN A 258 18.84 -12.82 9.64
C ASN A 258 17.47 -13.23 10.23
N ALA A 259 17.24 -14.54 10.41
CA ALA A 259 16.01 -15.07 10.97
C ALA A 259 15.74 -14.57 12.39
N ASP A 260 16.74 -14.52 13.28
CA ASP A 260 16.57 -14.07 14.67
C ASP A 260 16.14 -12.60 14.74
N ALA A 261 16.67 -11.77 13.83
CA ALA A 261 16.31 -10.37 13.73
C ALA A 261 14.86 -10.20 13.27
N ARG A 262 14.40 -11.04 12.33
CA ARG A 262 12.99 -11.08 11.90
C ARG A 262 12.06 -11.56 13.00
N GLU A 263 12.44 -12.58 13.77
CA GLU A 263 11.66 -13.02 14.93
C GLU A 263 11.49 -11.89 15.96
N PHE A 264 12.57 -11.18 16.27
CA PHE A 264 12.49 -10.04 17.17
C PHE A 264 11.66 -8.89 16.58
N ALA A 265 11.75 -8.61 15.28
CA ALA A 265 10.91 -7.62 14.62
C ALA A 265 9.41 -7.99 14.70
N LYS A 266 9.05 -9.28 14.50
CA LYS A 266 7.67 -9.77 14.68
C LYS A 266 7.20 -9.56 16.11
N GLU A 267 8.05 -9.87 17.09
CA GLU A 267 7.73 -9.65 18.50
C GLU A 267 7.46 -8.17 18.79
N VAL A 268 8.28 -7.25 18.26
CA VAL A 268 8.06 -5.81 18.39
C VAL A 268 6.73 -5.39 17.79
N LEU A 269 6.38 -5.84 16.58
CA LEU A 269 5.10 -5.52 15.95
C LEU A 269 3.91 -6.05 16.75
N ILE A 270 3.98 -7.28 17.24
CA ILE A 270 2.93 -7.89 18.09
C ILE A 270 2.79 -7.10 19.39
N TYR A 271 3.90 -6.70 20.01
CA TYR A 271 3.90 -5.86 21.20
C TYR A 271 3.19 -4.53 20.95
N MET A 272 3.53 -3.85 19.85
CA MET A 272 2.89 -2.60 19.46
C MET A 272 1.38 -2.79 19.25
N ARG A 273 0.95 -3.83 18.52
CA ARG A 273 -0.48 -4.13 18.33
C ARG A 273 -1.23 -4.31 19.65
N ASN A 274 -0.67 -5.10 20.56
CA ASN A 274 -1.28 -5.33 21.89
C ASN A 274 -1.40 -4.02 22.68
N ARG A 275 -0.45 -3.10 22.51
CA ARG A 275 -0.53 -1.76 23.10
C ARG A 275 -1.62 -0.91 22.47
N LEU A 276 -1.78 -0.95 21.14
CA LEU A 276 -2.86 -0.24 20.44
C LEU A 276 -4.23 -0.70 20.92
N VAL A 277 -4.47 -2.01 21.07
CA VAL A 277 -5.74 -2.54 21.62
C VAL A 277 -6.05 -1.92 22.98
N LYS A 278 -5.06 -1.85 23.89
CA LYS A 278 -5.24 -1.20 25.20
C LYS A 278 -5.59 0.29 25.06
N TYR A 279 -5.01 1.00 24.09
CA TYR A 279 -5.38 2.40 23.85
C TYR A 279 -6.80 2.54 23.33
N GLN A 280 -7.26 1.62 22.48
CA GLN A 280 -8.65 1.61 22.02
C GLN A 280 -9.63 1.40 23.18
N GLU A 281 -9.32 0.47 24.08
CA GLU A 281 -10.12 0.22 25.30
C GLU A 281 -10.14 1.44 26.24
N GLN A 282 -8.99 2.10 26.41
CA GLN A 282 -8.85 3.25 27.32
C GLN A 282 -9.51 4.52 26.80
N THR A 283 -9.32 4.83 25.52
CA THR A 283 -9.75 6.11 24.92
C THR A 283 -11.10 6.01 24.24
N GLY A 284 -11.50 4.79 23.88
CA GLY A 284 -12.63 4.58 23.01
C GLY A 284 -12.41 5.08 21.58
N HIS A 285 -11.19 5.29 21.08
CA HIS A 285 -10.93 5.64 19.68
C HIS A 285 -10.22 4.51 18.93
N LEU A 286 -10.34 4.50 17.59
CA LEU A 286 -9.67 3.50 16.75
C LEU A 286 -8.18 3.80 16.63
N TYR A 287 -7.34 2.77 16.67
CA TYR A 287 -5.89 2.85 16.48
C TYR A 287 -5.42 1.80 15.46
N ASN A 288 -4.42 2.15 14.66
CA ASN A 288 -3.82 1.22 13.72
C ASN A 288 -2.29 1.35 13.69
N LEU A 289 -1.63 0.27 13.26
CA LEU A 289 -0.19 0.20 13.11
C LEU A 289 0.20 0.38 11.65
N GLU A 290 0.95 1.43 11.31
CA GLU A 290 1.32 1.73 9.93
C GLU A 290 2.81 1.54 9.62
N ALA A 291 3.10 0.92 8.48
CA ALA A 291 4.40 0.93 7.83
C ALA A 291 4.61 2.32 7.20
N THR A 292 5.17 3.24 7.99
CA THR A 292 5.38 4.64 7.56
C THR A 292 6.19 4.70 6.25
N PRO A 293 5.67 5.36 5.19
CA PRO A 293 6.36 5.47 3.89
C PRO A 293 7.73 6.16 3.98
N GLY A 294 7.90 7.07 4.94
CA GLY A 294 9.22 7.56 5.35
C GLY A 294 9.91 8.50 4.38
N GLU A 295 9.19 9.19 3.46
CA GLU A 295 9.82 10.03 2.43
C GLU A 295 10.78 11.06 3.00
N GLY A 296 10.30 11.94 3.89
CA GLY A 296 11.13 12.89 4.62
C GLY A 296 11.64 12.36 5.96
N THR A 297 10.83 11.55 6.65
CA THR A 297 11.11 11.08 8.01
C THR A 297 12.36 10.21 8.09
N SER A 298 12.60 9.36 7.08
CA SER A 298 13.79 8.50 6.99
C SER A 298 15.08 9.32 7.10
N TYR A 299 15.27 10.27 6.17
CA TYR A 299 16.45 11.13 6.14
C TYR A 299 16.57 12.01 7.39
N ARG A 300 15.45 12.63 7.80
CA ARG A 300 15.43 13.59 8.91
C ARG A 300 15.90 12.95 10.21
N LEU A 301 15.33 11.80 10.57
CA LEU A 301 15.68 11.11 11.81
C LEU A 301 17.10 10.55 11.75
N ALA A 302 17.48 9.90 10.65
CA ALA A 302 18.82 9.36 10.47
C ALA A 302 19.91 10.44 10.58
N LYS A 303 19.65 11.64 10.02
CA LYS A 303 20.56 12.80 10.14
C LYS A 303 20.71 13.29 11.58
N MET A 304 19.60 13.40 12.31
CA MET A 304 19.61 13.83 13.72
C MET A 304 20.33 12.81 14.62
N ASP A 305 20.11 11.53 14.37
CA ASP A 305 20.71 10.44 15.13
C ASP A 305 22.21 10.35 14.87
N ARG A 306 22.65 10.46 13.61
CA ARG A 306 24.06 10.48 13.24
C ARG A 306 24.83 11.63 13.87
N ALA A 307 24.21 12.81 13.96
CA ALA A 307 24.82 13.97 14.61
C ALA A 307 24.99 13.78 16.13
N LYS A 308 24.11 13.00 16.76
CA LYS A 308 24.09 12.82 18.22
C LYS A 308 24.87 11.57 18.67
N PHE A 309 24.95 10.54 17.84
CA PHE A 309 25.53 9.25 18.22
C PHE A 309 26.55 8.76 17.20
N ALA A 310 27.82 9.07 17.46
CA ALA A 310 28.92 8.72 16.57
C ALA A 310 29.10 7.20 16.36
N ARG A 311 28.64 6.35 17.30
CA ARG A 311 28.77 4.89 17.23
C ARG A 311 27.49 4.18 16.74
N MET A 312 26.43 4.92 16.44
CA MET A 312 25.19 4.31 15.95
C MET A 312 25.38 3.87 14.49
N ILE A 313 24.97 2.65 14.19
CA ILE A 313 25.03 2.10 12.83
C ILE A 313 23.85 2.68 12.05
N ILE A 314 24.15 3.50 11.04
CA ILE A 314 23.17 4.18 10.19
C ILE A 314 23.67 4.08 8.74
N PRO A 315 22.86 3.59 7.78
CA PRO A 315 23.29 3.46 6.40
C PRO A 315 23.35 4.80 5.68
N GLY A 316 24.06 4.82 4.55
CA GLY A 316 24.26 5.99 3.70
C GLY A 316 25.51 6.78 4.06
N ASP A 317 26.25 7.19 3.03
CA ASP A 317 27.53 7.92 3.11
C ASP A 317 27.35 9.32 3.73
N ASN A 318 27.40 10.39 2.94
CA ASN A 318 27.17 11.75 3.43
C ASN A 318 25.69 12.03 3.71
N ASN A 319 24.79 11.21 3.18
CA ASN A 319 23.33 11.37 3.28
C ASN A 319 22.73 10.14 3.96
N PRO A 320 22.54 10.17 5.29
CA PRO A 320 22.10 9.00 6.03
C PRO A 320 20.60 8.79 5.82
N PHE A 321 20.14 7.56 5.85
CA PHE A 321 18.72 7.25 5.77
C PHE A 321 18.39 6.09 6.70
N TYR A 322 17.12 5.91 7.01
CA TYR A 322 16.62 4.68 7.61
C TYR A 322 15.84 3.87 6.59
N THR A 323 15.97 2.55 6.70
CA THR A 323 15.17 1.61 5.92
C THR A 323 13.69 1.84 6.25
N ASN A 324 12.86 1.88 5.22
CA ASN A 324 11.43 2.15 5.39
C ASN A 324 10.78 1.07 6.26
N SER A 325 10.10 1.47 7.34
CA SER A 325 9.30 0.57 8.18
C SER A 325 10.06 -0.70 8.62
N THR A 326 9.59 -1.88 8.20
CA THR A 326 10.18 -3.21 8.42
C THR A 326 10.72 -3.86 7.15
N GLN A 327 10.94 -3.07 6.10
CA GLN A 327 11.51 -3.58 4.86
C GLN A 327 12.93 -4.11 5.10
N LEU A 328 13.38 -4.96 4.19
CA LEU A 328 14.77 -5.42 4.15
C LEU A 328 15.72 -4.24 3.85
N PRO A 329 17.00 -4.32 4.28
CA PRO A 329 18.01 -3.38 3.80
C PRO A 329 17.99 -3.33 2.27
N VAL A 330 18.08 -2.12 1.70
CA VAL A 330 17.90 -1.94 0.24
C VAL A 330 18.93 -2.66 -0.63
N ALA A 331 20.06 -3.10 -0.05
CA ALA A 331 21.12 -3.85 -0.72
C ALA A 331 21.10 -5.37 -0.42
N ALA A 332 20.07 -5.86 0.29
CA ALA A 332 20.03 -7.22 0.84
C ALA A 332 20.13 -8.32 -0.22
N THR A 333 19.21 -8.36 -1.18
CA THR A 333 19.14 -9.39 -2.22
C THR A 333 18.60 -8.81 -3.52
N ASP A 334 18.98 -9.41 -4.66
CA ASP A 334 18.36 -9.17 -5.97
C ASP A 334 17.35 -10.28 -6.35
N ASP A 335 17.13 -11.26 -5.47
CA ASP A 335 16.11 -12.29 -5.61
C ASP A 335 14.77 -11.85 -5.00
N LEU A 336 13.79 -11.61 -5.88
CA LEU A 336 12.45 -11.20 -5.48
C LEU A 336 11.76 -12.20 -4.56
N PHE A 337 11.87 -13.50 -4.85
CA PHE A 337 11.15 -14.52 -4.08
C PHE A 337 11.78 -14.71 -2.70
N GLU A 338 13.12 -14.64 -2.61
CA GLU A 338 13.80 -14.62 -1.33
C GLU A 338 13.35 -13.44 -0.45
N ALA A 339 13.22 -12.25 -1.06
CA ALA A 339 12.72 -11.07 -0.37
C ALA A 339 11.25 -11.21 0.07
N LEU A 340 10.39 -11.79 -0.79
CA LEU A 340 8.98 -12.05 -0.49
C LEU A 340 8.84 -13.04 0.67
N GLU A 341 9.58 -14.14 0.68
CA GLU A 341 9.59 -15.11 1.80
C GLU A 341 9.93 -14.41 3.13
N MET A 342 11.00 -13.62 3.15
CA MET A 342 11.43 -12.91 4.35
C MET A 342 10.43 -11.84 4.84
N GLN A 343 9.62 -11.29 3.94
CA GLN A 343 8.69 -10.20 4.25
C GLN A 343 7.26 -10.69 4.51
N ASN A 344 6.86 -11.85 3.99
CA ASN A 344 5.48 -12.34 4.03
C ASN A 344 4.90 -12.34 5.46
N GLU A 345 5.63 -12.91 6.42
CA GLU A 345 5.17 -13.02 7.81
C GLU A 345 5.13 -11.69 8.57
N ILE A 346 5.94 -10.73 8.16
CA ILE A 346 6.09 -9.44 8.85
C ILE A 346 5.04 -8.46 8.35
N GLN A 347 4.85 -8.40 7.03
CA GLN A 347 3.96 -7.44 6.40
C GLN A 347 2.50 -7.67 6.81
N LYS A 348 2.07 -8.91 7.03
CA LYS A 348 0.72 -9.22 7.53
C LYS A 348 0.45 -8.80 8.98
N LEU A 349 1.48 -8.37 9.72
CA LEU A 349 1.31 -7.92 11.10
C LEU A 349 0.81 -6.47 11.18
N TYR A 350 0.93 -5.67 10.13
CA TYR A 350 0.36 -4.32 10.12
C TYR A 350 -1.16 -4.36 10.06
N THR A 351 -1.82 -3.64 10.97
CA THR A 351 -3.27 -3.40 10.91
C THR A 351 -3.59 -2.10 10.18
N GLY A 352 -2.59 -1.28 9.89
CA GLY A 352 -2.69 -0.09 9.07
C GLY A 352 -1.93 -0.27 7.78
N GLY A 353 -1.40 0.85 7.28
CA GLY A 353 -0.79 0.91 5.98
C GLY A 353 0.45 0.04 5.77
N THR A 354 0.42 -1.01 4.95
CA THR A 354 1.62 -1.71 4.47
C THR A 354 1.66 -2.00 2.96
N VAL A 355 2.86 -2.10 2.38
CA VAL A 355 3.06 -2.52 0.98
C VAL A 355 4.45 -3.12 0.78
N PHE A 356 4.54 -4.12 -0.09
CA PHE A 356 5.81 -4.60 -0.65
C PHE A 356 6.05 -4.03 -2.05
N HIS A 357 7.17 -3.34 -2.26
CA HIS A 357 7.54 -2.82 -3.57
C HIS A 357 8.55 -3.76 -4.25
N ALA A 358 8.12 -4.48 -5.28
CA ALA A 358 9.03 -5.23 -6.15
C ALA A 358 9.74 -4.26 -7.10
N PHE A 359 10.79 -3.61 -6.62
CA PHE A 359 11.64 -2.73 -7.43
C PHE A 359 12.42 -3.54 -8.46
N ILE A 360 11.91 -3.63 -9.68
CA ILE A 360 12.56 -4.33 -10.78
C ILE A 360 13.43 -3.35 -11.58
N GLY A 361 14.44 -3.88 -12.26
CA GLY A 361 15.41 -3.09 -13.03
C GLY A 361 14.76 -2.19 -14.08
N GLU A 362 14.27 -2.82 -15.15
CA GLU A 362 13.69 -2.17 -16.32
C GLU A 362 12.25 -2.67 -16.55
N SER A 363 11.55 -2.09 -17.53
CA SER A 363 10.18 -2.51 -17.85
C SER A 363 10.08 -3.97 -18.28
N ILE A 364 8.94 -4.58 -17.96
CA ILE A 364 8.56 -5.90 -18.47
C ILE A 364 7.71 -5.66 -19.71
N ASP A 365 8.28 -5.92 -20.89
CA ASP A 365 7.64 -5.55 -22.16
C ASP A 365 6.51 -6.52 -22.54
N ASP A 366 6.64 -7.81 -22.17
CA ASP A 366 5.60 -8.83 -22.36
C ASP A 366 4.55 -8.78 -21.23
N PRO A 367 3.29 -8.41 -21.52
CA PRO A 367 2.23 -8.39 -20.53
C PRO A 367 1.98 -9.75 -19.88
N ASP A 368 2.18 -10.86 -20.61
CA ASP A 368 1.95 -12.20 -20.06
C ASP A 368 3.01 -12.58 -19.02
N THR A 369 4.26 -12.15 -19.20
CA THR A 369 5.33 -12.29 -18.19
C THR A 369 5.00 -11.49 -16.94
N CYS A 370 4.54 -10.25 -17.09
CA CYS A 370 4.12 -9.42 -15.95
C CYS A 370 2.92 -10.03 -15.22
N LYS A 371 1.92 -10.52 -15.97
CA LYS A 371 0.76 -11.26 -15.44
C LYS A 371 1.19 -12.46 -14.60
N ARG A 372 2.03 -13.34 -15.15
CA ARG A 372 2.52 -14.54 -14.44
C ARG A 372 3.25 -14.19 -13.15
N LEU A 373 4.04 -13.11 -13.15
CA LEU A 373 4.71 -12.64 -11.94
C LEU A 373 3.70 -12.21 -10.87
N VAL A 374 2.72 -11.37 -11.23
CA VAL A 374 1.67 -10.91 -10.31
C VAL A 374 0.84 -12.08 -9.78
N GLN A 375 0.45 -13.03 -10.64
CA GLN A 375 -0.25 -14.27 -10.24
C GLN A 375 0.57 -15.05 -9.22
N LYS A 376 1.85 -15.28 -9.49
CA LYS A 376 2.74 -16.04 -8.61
C LYS A 376 2.90 -15.36 -7.25
N ILE A 377 2.99 -14.02 -7.20
CA ILE A 377 3.04 -13.29 -5.93
C ILE A 377 1.70 -13.45 -5.19
N ALA A 378 0.58 -13.18 -5.86
CA ALA A 378 -0.75 -13.17 -5.23
C ALA A 378 -1.18 -14.54 -4.70
N GLN A 379 -0.78 -15.63 -5.39
CA GLN A 379 -1.15 -17.00 -5.03
C GLN A 379 -0.26 -17.62 -3.94
N ASN A 380 1.02 -17.25 -3.87
CA ASN A 380 1.96 -17.88 -2.95
C ASN A 380 2.20 -17.08 -1.66
N TYR A 381 1.87 -15.79 -1.65
CA TYR A 381 2.13 -14.91 -0.50
C TYR A 381 0.86 -14.26 0.01
N GLU A 382 0.80 -14.00 1.31
CA GLU A 382 -0.34 -13.39 2.02
C GLU A 382 -0.21 -11.85 2.11
N LEU A 383 0.71 -11.27 1.33
CA LEU A 383 1.01 -9.84 1.34
C LEU A 383 -0.25 -9.02 0.98
N PRO A 384 -0.68 -8.08 1.86
CA PRO A 384 -1.90 -7.31 1.63
C PRO A 384 -1.86 -6.45 0.36
N TYR A 385 -0.73 -5.77 0.15
CA TYR A 385 -0.49 -4.91 -0.99
C TYR A 385 0.90 -5.11 -1.55
N PHE A 386 0.99 -5.12 -2.87
CA PHE A 386 2.28 -5.11 -3.55
C PHE A 386 2.23 -4.32 -4.87
N THR A 387 3.41 -3.95 -5.37
CA THR A 387 3.56 -3.28 -6.68
C THR A 387 4.70 -3.92 -7.45
N ILE A 388 4.58 -3.98 -8.78
CA ILE A 388 5.73 -4.15 -9.67
C ILE A 388 6.27 -2.77 -10.00
N SER A 389 7.56 -2.51 -9.82
CA SER A 389 8.11 -1.14 -9.85
C SER A 389 9.38 -1.05 -10.69
N PRO A 390 9.27 -0.98 -12.02
CA PRO A 390 10.39 -0.70 -12.92
C PRO A 390 10.94 0.70 -12.75
N THR A 391 12.19 0.86 -13.15
CA THR A 391 12.81 2.16 -13.41
C THR A 391 12.78 2.44 -14.91
N PHE A 392 12.45 3.67 -15.27
CA PHE A 392 12.41 4.14 -16.65
C PHE A 392 12.86 5.58 -16.72
N SER A 393 13.16 6.06 -17.92
CA SER A 393 13.64 7.42 -18.16
C SER A 393 12.78 8.13 -19.19
N VAL A 394 12.74 9.45 -19.16
CA VAL A 394 11.99 10.27 -20.11
C VAL A 394 12.92 11.32 -20.70
N CYS A 395 13.03 11.34 -22.03
CA CYS A 395 13.70 12.39 -22.79
C CYS A 395 12.67 13.37 -23.32
N LYS A 396 12.95 14.68 -23.21
CA LYS A 396 12.08 15.72 -23.78
C LYS A 396 11.86 15.62 -25.30
N ASN A 397 12.81 15.01 -26.03
CA ASN A 397 12.71 14.88 -27.50
C ASN A 397 12.25 13.48 -27.95
N HIS A 398 12.58 12.44 -27.18
CA HIS A 398 12.39 11.04 -27.58
C HIS A 398 11.38 10.29 -26.72
N GLY A 399 10.81 10.93 -25.69
CA GLY A 399 9.82 10.35 -24.81
C GLY A 399 10.38 9.24 -23.91
N TYR A 400 9.57 8.21 -23.70
CA TYR A 400 9.86 7.08 -22.82
C TYR A 400 11.09 6.27 -23.27
N ILE A 401 11.97 5.97 -22.33
CA ILE A 401 13.17 5.14 -22.49
C ILE A 401 13.16 4.07 -21.38
N LYS A 402 13.36 2.82 -21.77
CA LYS A 402 13.44 1.70 -20.85
C LYS A 402 14.69 1.81 -19.97
N GLY A 403 14.54 1.61 -18.66
CA GLY A 403 15.67 1.57 -17.73
C GLY A 403 16.16 2.93 -17.22
N GLU A 404 17.25 2.89 -16.46
CA GLU A 404 17.88 4.04 -15.82
C GLU A 404 18.93 4.68 -16.75
N HIS A 405 18.54 5.78 -17.40
CA HIS A 405 19.39 6.58 -18.26
C HIS A 405 19.30 8.03 -17.78
N PHE A 406 20.43 8.62 -17.35
CA PHE A 406 20.52 10.06 -17.02
C PHE A 406 20.87 10.92 -18.25
N SER A 407 21.30 10.28 -19.33
CA SER A 407 21.53 10.89 -20.64
C SER A 407 20.85 10.04 -21.70
N CYS A 408 20.12 10.68 -22.60
CA CYS A 408 19.35 10.00 -23.65
C CYS A 408 20.30 9.25 -24.59
N PRO A 409 20.08 7.95 -24.85
CA PRO A 409 20.93 7.18 -25.77
C PRO A 409 20.87 7.68 -27.22
N ASN A 410 19.84 8.45 -27.58
CA ASN A 410 19.61 8.92 -28.95
C ASN A 410 20.13 10.35 -29.21
N CYS A 411 19.99 11.29 -28.27
CA CYS A 411 20.48 12.68 -28.42
C CYS A 411 21.50 13.13 -27.38
N SER A 412 21.86 12.29 -26.41
CA SER A 412 22.76 12.61 -25.30
C SER A 412 22.30 13.74 -24.35
N GLU A 413 21.12 14.32 -24.55
CA GLU A 413 20.56 15.30 -23.63
C GLU A 413 20.13 14.66 -22.30
N GLU A 414 20.01 15.48 -21.25
CA GLU A 414 19.57 15.04 -19.93
C GLU A 414 18.16 14.46 -19.97
N THR A 415 17.97 13.36 -19.25
CA THR A 415 16.71 12.64 -19.12
C THR A 415 16.23 12.64 -17.67
N GLU A 416 14.92 12.67 -17.48
CA GLU A 416 14.31 12.48 -16.16
C GLU A 416 14.25 10.98 -15.85
N VAL A 417 14.89 10.53 -14.77
CA VAL A 417 14.85 9.11 -14.36
C VAL A 417 13.70 8.95 -13.38
N TYR A 418 12.69 8.17 -13.72
CA TYR A 418 11.53 7.89 -12.89
C TYR A 418 11.69 6.56 -12.16
N SER A 419 11.49 6.61 -10.85
CA SER A 419 11.34 5.43 -10.00
C SER A 419 10.27 5.70 -8.94
N ARG A 420 9.89 4.66 -8.20
CA ARG A 420 8.94 4.79 -7.08
C ARG A 420 9.70 5.17 -5.80
N ILE A 421 9.37 6.32 -5.22
CA ILE A 421 10.09 6.86 -4.05
C ILE A 421 9.68 6.16 -2.75
N VAL A 422 8.40 6.28 -2.37
CA VAL A 422 7.80 5.62 -1.19
C VAL A 422 6.40 5.08 -1.46
N GLY A 423 5.85 5.39 -2.64
CA GLY A 423 4.51 5.01 -3.00
C GLY A 423 3.98 5.59 -4.32
N TYR A 424 4.65 6.55 -4.91
CA TYR A 424 4.31 7.11 -6.23
C TYR A 424 5.58 7.35 -7.03
N TYR A 425 5.43 7.54 -8.34
CA TYR A 425 6.53 7.80 -9.24
C TYR A 425 6.89 9.28 -9.26
N ARG A 426 8.19 9.57 -9.26
CA ARG A 426 8.72 10.93 -9.36
C ARG A 426 10.15 10.88 -9.92
N PRO A 427 10.62 11.91 -10.66
CA PRO A 427 12.01 11.97 -11.09
C PRO A 427 12.97 11.88 -9.90
N VAL A 428 13.94 10.97 -9.96
CA VAL A 428 14.98 10.75 -8.92
C VAL A 428 15.76 12.02 -8.65
N GLN A 429 15.98 12.84 -9.68
CA GLN A 429 16.59 14.17 -9.58
C GLN A 429 15.86 15.09 -8.58
N ASN A 430 14.54 14.92 -8.41
CA ASN A 430 13.70 15.73 -7.53
C ASN A 430 13.53 15.14 -6.12
N TRP A 431 14.18 14.01 -5.82
CA TRP A 431 14.09 13.38 -4.50
C TRP A 431 14.97 14.10 -3.47
N ASN A 432 14.61 13.96 -2.19
CA ASN A 432 15.47 14.45 -1.11
C ASN A 432 16.78 13.65 -1.03
N ALA A 433 17.79 14.23 -0.37
CA ALA A 433 19.14 13.66 -0.33
C ALA A 433 19.20 12.25 0.27
N GLY A 434 18.38 11.93 1.27
CA GLY A 434 18.32 10.59 1.86
C GLY A 434 17.71 9.57 0.91
N LYS A 435 16.62 9.93 0.21
CA LYS A 435 16.01 9.03 -0.78
C LYS A 435 16.88 8.84 -2.02
N LYS A 436 17.65 9.84 -2.44
CA LYS A 436 18.72 9.67 -3.45
C LYS A 436 19.80 8.70 -2.98
N SER A 437 20.20 8.80 -1.71
CA SER A 437 21.16 7.85 -1.13
C SER A 437 20.59 6.43 -1.06
N GLU A 438 19.36 6.28 -0.60
CA GLU A 438 18.66 4.99 -0.59
C GLU A 438 18.59 4.36 -1.99
N PHE A 439 18.20 5.15 -3.00
CA PHE A 439 18.14 4.71 -4.39
C PHE A 439 19.50 4.22 -4.90
N LYS A 440 20.57 4.98 -4.66
CA LYS A 440 21.94 4.61 -5.05
C LYS A 440 22.40 3.27 -4.47
N HIS A 441 21.98 2.93 -3.25
CA HIS A 441 22.37 1.67 -2.60
C HIS A 441 21.44 0.50 -2.92
N ARG A 442 20.31 0.76 -3.59
CA ARG A 442 19.27 -0.24 -3.81
C ARG A 442 19.73 -1.27 -4.85
N LYS A 443 19.66 -2.55 -4.48
CA LYS A 443 19.69 -3.64 -5.46
C LYS A 443 18.28 -3.81 -6.02
N LEU A 444 18.17 -3.79 -7.34
CA LEU A 444 16.93 -4.04 -8.04
C LEU A 444 16.74 -5.54 -8.23
N PHE A 445 15.51 -6.01 -8.09
CA PHE A 445 15.18 -7.41 -8.25
C PHE A 445 15.32 -7.83 -9.72
N LYS A 446 15.92 -8.99 -9.93
CA LYS A 446 15.99 -9.62 -11.24
C LYS A 446 14.70 -10.42 -11.47
N PRO A 447 14.02 -10.24 -12.62
CA PRO A 447 12.94 -11.12 -13.02
C PRO A 447 13.52 -12.52 -13.24
N THR A 448 13.39 -13.44 -12.28
CA THR A 448 13.83 -14.82 -12.44
C THR A 448 12.68 -15.66 -12.99
N GLU A 449 12.85 -16.20 -14.21
CA GLU A 449 11.84 -17.08 -14.84
C GLU A 449 11.79 -18.49 -14.22
N ASN A 450 12.78 -18.91 -13.41
CA ASN A 450 13.04 -20.34 -13.21
C ASN A 450 13.15 -20.87 -11.77
N ARG A 451 12.59 -20.19 -10.75
CA ARG A 451 12.31 -20.91 -9.49
C ARG A 451 10.97 -21.63 -9.62
N ALA A 452 11.00 -22.90 -10.02
CA ALA A 452 9.97 -23.85 -9.63
C ALA A 452 9.91 -23.81 -8.10
N VAL A 453 8.89 -23.16 -7.54
CA VAL A 453 8.57 -23.35 -6.13
C VAL A 453 8.09 -24.79 -6.07
N VAL A 454 8.89 -25.67 -5.49
CA VAL A 454 8.49 -27.04 -5.22
C VAL A 454 7.37 -26.94 -4.21
N LEU A 455 6.14 -27.01 -4.71
CA LEU A 455 4.97 -27.26 -3.87
C LEU A 455 5.10 -28.70 -3.41
N ASP A 456 5.39 -28.92 -2.14
CA ASP A 456 5.13 -30.22 -1.52
C ASP A 456 3.62 -30.43 -1.51
N ALA A 457 3.13 -31.00 -2.60
CA ALA A 457 1.79 -31.53 -2.75
C ALA A 457 1.66 -32.82 -1.92
N GLN A 458 1.79 -32.71 -0.60
CA GLN A 458 1.53 -33.80 0.35
C GLN A 458 0.80 -33.31 1.62
N VAL A 459 -0.12 -32.35 1.51
CA VAL A 459 -1.12 -32.11 2.59
C VAL A 459 -2.47 -31.66 2.00
N LEU A 460 -2.94 -32.32 0.94
CA LEU A 460 -4.30 -32.14 0.42
C LEU A 460 -4.91 -33.47 -0.05
N THR A 461 -4.71 -34.55 0.72
CA THR A 461 -5.58 -35.72 0.68
C THR A 461 -5.56 -36.42 2.03
N SER A 462 -6.74 -36.82 2.48
CA SER A 462 -7.07 -37.40 3.80
C SER A 462 -7.10 -36.40 4.95
N HIS A 463 -8.31 -35.98 5.33
CA HIS A 463 -8.87 -36.08 6.69
C HIS A 463 -10.32 -35.61 6.59
N SER A 464 -11.19 -36.52 6.13
CA SER A 464 -12.62 -36.40 6.35
C SER A 464 -12.87 -36.70 7.84
N PRO A 465 -13.47 -35.80 8.62
CA PRO A 465 -13.89 -36.16 9.97
C PRO A 465 -15.14 -37.05 9.86
N GLU A 466 -14.99 -38.32 10.21
CA GLU A 466 -16.11 -39.21 10.46
C GLU A 466 -16.96 -38.62 11.60
N ILE A 467 -18.20 -38.27 11.26
CA ILE A 467 -19.23 -37.91 12.21
C ILE A 467 -19.66 -39.21 12.90
N ASN A 468 -19.19 -39.41 14.13
CA ASN A 468 -19.63 -40.49 14.99
C ASN A 468 -21.08 -40.22 15.45
N VAL A 469 -22.05 -40.80 14.75
CA VAL A 469 -23.45 -40.86 15.18
C VAL A 469 -23.55 -41.96 16.25
N CYS A 470 -23.48 -41.57 17.52
CA CYS A 470 -23.83 -42.48 18.62
C CYS A 470 -25.33 -42.77 18.58
N SER A 471 -25.64 -44.04 18.34
CA SER A 471 -26.97 -44.65 18.42
C SER A 471 -27.46 -44.71 19.87
N LEU A 472 -28.58 -44.04 20.13
CA LEU A 472 -29.43 -44.29 21.29
C LEU A 472 -30.20 -45.59 21.04
N ASN A 473 -29.79 -46.68 21.67
CA ASN A 473 -30.63 -47.87 21.84
C ASN A 473 -31.20 -47.89 23.25
N SER A 474 -32.53 -47.80 23.32
CA SER A 474 -33.37 -48.21 24.43
C SER A 474 -33.36 -49.74 24.61
N ALA A 475 -33.17 -50.22 25.84
CA ALA A 475 -33.87 -51.33 26.50
C ALA A 475 -33.01 -51.94 27.63
N GLY A 476 -33.55 -51.97 28.84
CA GLY A 476 -32.95 -52.58 30.04
C GLY A 476 -33.27 -51.80 31.29
#